data_AF-A0A0B5GVW4-F1
#
_entry.id   AF-A0A0B5GVW4-F1
#
_cell.length_a   1.000
_cell.length_b   1.000
_cell.length_c   1.000
_cell.angle_alpha   90.00
_cell.angle_beta   90.00
_cell.angle_gamma   90.00
#
_symmetry.space_group_name_H-M   'P 1'
#
loop_
_entity.id
_entity.type
_entity.pdbx_description
1 polymer ?
#
loop_
_entity_poly.entity_id
_entity_poly.type
_entity_poly.pdbx_seq_one_letter_code
_entity_poly.pdbx_strand_id
1 'polypeptide(L)'
;MSVSTVGNGRIELSARTALVAVGDLLAIALFVGIGELTHGINPILSPARFAGTLTPFYVGWLLVAGLGGLYTAAATGTVRAALGRTIVGWVLAVGIAQGLRSTSMFPGNAAVTFALVSVLVGGTLLLCWRGAIAVAK
;
A
#
# COMPACT_ATOMS: atom_id res chain seq x y z
N MET A 1 -18.30 19.47 15.16
CA MET A 1 -17.09 20.21 14.73
C MET A 1 -17.10 20.26 13.22
N SER A 2 -17.32 21.45 12.65
CA SER A 2 -17.36 21.64 11.19
C SER A 2 -15.94 21.93 10.72
N VAL A 3 -15.36 21.01 9.95
CA VAL A 3 -14.08 21.28 9.26
C VAL A 3 -14.45 21.90 7.93
N SER A 4 -14.12 23.18 7.76
CA SER A 4 -14.22 23.89 6.49
C SER A 4 -13.52 23.08 5.39
N THR A 5 -14.30 22.47 4.50
CA THR A 5 -13.76 21.79 3.31
C THR A 5 -13.36 22.87 2.32
N VAL A 6 -12.14 23.40 2.46
CA VAL A 6 -11.52 24.16 1.38
C VAL A 6 -10.64 23.21 0.58
N GLY A 7 -11.05 22.97 -0.66
CA GLY A 7 -10.16 22.58 -1.75
C GLY A 7 -10.34 21.16 -2.25
N ASN A 8 -10.19 21.01 -3.57
CA ASN A 8 -9.95 19.77 -4.33
C ASN A 8 -8.67 19.03 -3.86
N GLY A 9 -8.53 18.79 -2.55
CA GLY A 9 -7.39 18.13 -1.96
C GLY A 9 -7.39 16.64 -2.30
N ARG A 10 -6.23 16.10 -2.63
CA ARG A 10 -6.07 14.65 -2.86
C ARG A 10 -5.96 13.85 -1.55
N ILE A 11 -5.87 14.55 -0.41
CA ILE A 11 -5.82 13.96 0.94
C ILE A 11 -6.74 14.79 1.83
N GLU A 12 -7.63 14.10 2.56
CA GLU A 12 -8.43 14.73 3.61
C GLU A 12 -7.83 14.39 4.97
N LEU A 13 -7.36 15.39 5.71
CA LEU A 13 -6.74 15.16 7.01
C LEU A 13 -7.82 14.87 8.06
N SER A 14 -7.90 13.60 8.49
CA SER A 14 -8.82 13.14 9.53
C SER A 14 -8.25 11.93 10.26
N ALA A 15 -8.79 11.62 11.45
CA ALA A 15 -8.45 10.39 12.17
C ALA A 15 -8.76 9.14 11.33
N ARG A 16 -9.85 9.17 10.56
CA ARG A 16 -10.23 8.09 9.64
C ARG A 16 -9.19 7.91 8.53
N THR A 17 -8.70 9.00 7.96
CA THR A 17 -7.64 8.94 6.94
C THR A 17 -6.33 8.41 7.51
N ALA A 18 -5.96 8.83 8.73
CA ALA A 18 -4.78 8.31 9.41
C ALA A 18 -4.91 6.81 9.67
N LEU A 19 -6.07 6.35 10.15
CA LEU A 19 -6.36 4.93 10.34
C LEU A 19 -6.20 4.15 9.02
N VAL A 20 -6.83 4.62 7.94
CA VAL A 20 -6.73 4.01 6.61
C VAL A 20 -5.28 3.90 6.16
N ALA A 21 -4.51 4.98 6.25
CA ALA A 21 -3.11 5.01 5.84
C ALA A 21 -2.24 4.06 6.67
N VAL A 22 -2.40 4.04 8.01
CA VAL A 22 -1.67 3.13 8.88
C VAL A 22 -1.98 1.67 8.54
N GLY A 23 -3.26 1.34 8.34
CA GLY A 23 -3.63 -0.03 7.97
C GLY A 23 -3.11 -0.45 6.59
N ASP A 24 -3.00 0.47 5.62
CA ASP A 24 -2.34 0.15 4.35
C ASP A 24 -0.86 -0.18 4.55
N LEU A 25 -0.16 0.64 5.33
CA LEU A 25 1.27 0.44 5.60
C LEU A 25 1.49 -0.89 6.34
N LEU A 26 0.63 -1.21 7.31
CA LEU A 26 0.66 -2.50 8.01
C LEU A 26 0.35 -3.68 7.08
N ALA A 27 -0.62 -3.56 6.16
CA ALA A 27 -0.92 -4.61 5.20
C ALA A 27 0.27 -4.88 4.25
N ILE A 28 0.93 -3.82 3.78
CA ILE A 28 2.13 -3.91 2.94
C ILE A 28 3.33 -4.48 3.73
N ALA A 29 3.55 -4.04 4.97
CA ALA A 29 4.57 -4.60 5.85
C ALA A 29 4.35 -6.09 6.12
N LEU A 30 3.09 -6.49 6.36
CA LEU A 30 2.72 -7.88 6.56
C LEU A 30 2.99 -8.73 5.32
N PHE A 31 2.60 -8.24 4.13
CA PHE A 31 2.91 -8.89 2.87
C PHE A 31 4.42 -9.14 2.72
N VAL A 32 5.24 -8.09 2.88
CA VAL A 32 6.69 -8.19 2.73
C VAL A 32 7.31 -9.09 3.80
N GLY A 33 6.88 -8.95 5.06
CA GLY A 33 7.43 -9.69 6.20
C GLY A 33 7.14 -11.18 6.10
N ILE A 34 5.90 -11.56 5.75
CA ILE A 34 5.55 -12.96 5.48
C ILE A 34 6.35 -13.46 4.27
N GLY A 35 6.46 -12.67 3.19
CA GLY A 35 7.26 -13.03 2.03
C GLY A 35 8.71 -13.35 2.38
N GLU A 36 9.37 -12.50 3.18
CA GLU A 36 10.73 -12.76 3.65
C GLU A 36 10.83 -14.04 4.48
N LEU A 37 9.88 -14.28 5.39
CA LEU A 37 9.82 -15.52 6.17
C LEU A 37 9.70 -16.76 5.28
N THR A 38 8.87 -16.70 4.23
CA THR A 38 8.75 -17.81 3.25
C THR A 38 10.03 -18.07 2.47
N HIS A 39 10.92 -17.09 2.39
CA HIS A 39 12.25 -17.19 1.79
C HIS A 39 13.37 -17.42 2.82
N GLY A 40 13.03 -17.79 4.05
CA GLY A 40 14.00 -18.11 5.10
C GLY A 40 14.71 -16.89 5.72
N ILE A 41 14.21 -15.68 5.45
CA ILE A 41 14.74 -14.43 6.00
C ILE A 41 13.84 -14.01 7.17
N ASN A 42 14.41 -13.89 8.38
CA ASN A 42 13.67 -13.39 9.53
C ASN A 42 13.74 -11.86 9.57
N PRO A 43 12.62 -11.13 9.42
CA PRO A 43 12.62 -9.67 9.34
C PRO A 43 12.99 -9.00 10.67
N ILE A 44 12.79 -9.68 11.82
CA ILE A 44 13.18 -9.19 13.14
C ILE A 44 14.70 -9.28 13.31
N LEU A 45 15.30 -10.38 12.84
CA LEU A 45 16.75 -10.59 12.92
C LEU A 45 17.52 -9.89 11.79
N SER A 46 16.84 -9.49 10.71
CA SER A 46 17.41 -8.80 9.55
C SER A 46 16.67 -7.48 9.22
N PRO A 47 16.57 -6.53 10.17
CA PRO A 47 15.71 -5.36 10.03
C PRO A 47 16.12 -4.44 8.87
N ALA A 48 17.42 -4.30 8.59
CA ALA A 48 17.91 -3.51 7.46
C ALA A 48 17.51 -4.13 6.10
N ARG A 49 17.57 -5.46 5.98
CA ARG A 49 17.11 -6.18 4.79
C ARG A 49 15.62 -6.00 4.59
N PHE A 50 14.84 -6.20 5.65
CA PHE A 50 13.38 -6.02 5.65
C PHE A 50 12.99 -4.59 5.24
N ALA A 51 13.61 -3.58 5.86
CA ALA A 51 13.39 -2.17 5.50
C ALA A 51 13.73 -1.90 4.02
N GLY A 52 14.84 -2.46 3.52
CA GLY A 52 15.23 -2.35 2.12
C GLY A 52 14.20 -3.00 1.17
N THR A 53 13.68 -4.17 1.49
CA THR A 53 12.65 -4.85 0.69
C THR A 53 11.32 -4.10 0.73
N LEU A 54 10.96 -3.53 1.88
CA LEU A 54 9.71 -2.82 2.12
C LEU A 54 9.64 -1.44 1.45
N THR A 55 10.76 -0.71 1.45
CA THR A 55 10.84 0.68 0.98
C THR A 55 10.30 0.89 -0.43
N PRO A 56 10.63 0.08 -1.45
CA PRO A 56 10.08 0.22 -2.80
C PRO A 56 8.54 0.20 -2.85
N PHE A 57 7.91 -0.67 -2.04
CA PHE A 57 6.45 -0.79 -1.99
C PHE A 57 5.82 0.40 -1.29
N TYR A 58 6.43 0.89 -0.20
CA TYR A 58 5.96 2.11 0.46
C TYR A 58 6.09 3.33 -0.45
N VAL A 59 7.21 3.49 -1.14
CA VAL A 59 7.40 4.59 -2.10
C VAL A 59 6.33 4.54 -3.20
N GLY A 60 6.15 3.37 -3.82
CA GLY A 60 5.14 3.17 -4.86
C GLY A 60 3.73 3.46 -4.35
N TRP A 61 3.36 2.90 -3.19
CA TRP A 61 2.02 3.07 -2.63
C TRP A 61 1.74 4.50 -2.21
N LEU A 62 2.64 5.13 -1.44
CA LEU A 62 2.42 6.49 -0.95
C LEU A 62 2.35 7.50 -2.11
N LEU A 63 3.19 7.33 -3.14
CA LEU A 63 3.15 8.17 -4.33
C LEU A 63 1.80 8.02 -5.06
N VAL A 64 1.39 6.79 -5.36
CA VAL A 64 0.17 6.54 -6.12
C VAL A 64 -1.09 6.86 -5.30
N ALA A 65 -1.12 6.53 -4.02
CA ALA A 65 -2.26 6.79 -3.15
C ALA A 65 -2.43 8.30 -2.90
N GLY A 66 -1.34 9.02 -2.64
CA GLY A 66 -1.34 10.47 -2.46
C GLY A 66 -1.72 11.22 -3.73
N LEU A 67 -1.13 10.87 -4.88
CA LEU A 67 -1.46 11.52 -6.16
C LEU A 67 -2.82 11.07 -6.72
N GLY A 68 -3.23 9.83 -6.46
CA GLY A 68 -4.49 9.26 -6.95
C GLY A 68 -5.70 9.62 -6.11
N GLY A 69 -5.52 10.34 -4.99
CA GLY A 69 -6.64 10.75 -4.15
C GLY A 69 -7.28 9.60 -3.36
N LEU A 70 -6.52 8.54 -3.04
CA LEU A 70 -7.01 7.34 -2.35
C LEU A 70 -7.32 7.61 -0.86
N TYR A 71 -6.97 8.79 -0.36
CA TYR A 71 -7.18 9.25 1.01
C TYR A 71 -8.24 10.37 1.11
N THR A 72 -9.13 10.46 0.11
CA THR A 72 -10.32 11.33 0.13
C THR A 72 -11.53 10.60 0.71
N ALA A 73 -12.53 11.33 1.23
CA ALA A 73 -13.80 10.75 1.65
C ALA A 73 -14.49 10.02 0.48
N ALA A 74 -14.41 10.58 -0.73
CA ALA A 74 -14.94 9.94 -1.93
C ALA A 74 -14.28 8.58 -2.22
N ALA A 75 -12.98 8.44 -1.96
CA ALA A 75 -12.27 7.17 -2.15
C ALA A 75 -12.69 6.08 -1.15
N THR A 76 -13.18 6.47 0.02
CA THR A 76 -13.52 5.55 1.12
C THR A 76 -15.01 5.52 1.46
N GLY A 77 -15.83 6.25 0.68
CA GLY A 77 -17.26 6.44 0.94
C GLY A 77 -18.13 5.26 0.50
N THR A 78 -17.65 4.42 -0.42
CA THR A 78 -18.34 3.19 -0.83
C THR A 78 -17.34 2.06 -1.01
N VAL A 79 -17.78 0.81 -0.81
CA VAL A 79 -16.97 -0.39 -1.06
C VAL A 79 -16.45 -0.42 -2.50
N ARG A 80 -17.30 -0.07 -3.48
CA ARG A 80 -16.91 -0.04 -4.89
C ARG A 80 -15.77 0.96 -5.16
N ALA A 81 -15.88 2.17 -4.63
CA ALA A 81 -14.84 3.19 -4.78
C ALA A 81 -13.54 2.79 -4.08
N ALA A 82 -13.64 2.26 -2.86
CA ALA A 82 -12.50 1.82 -2.08
C ALA A 82 -11.74 0.70 -2.78
N LEU A 83 -12.43 -0.38 -3.15
CA LEU A 83 -11.79 -1.53 -3.80
C LEU A 83 -11.28 -1.17 -5.20
N GLY A 84 -12.08 -0.50 -6.03
CA GLY A 84 -11.68 -0.17 -7.40
C GLY A 84 -10.45 0.73 -7.47
N ARG A 85 -10.39 1.78 -6.63
CA ARG A 85 -9.22 2.67 -6.57
C ARG A 85 -8.00 1.97 -5.99
N THR A 86 -8.17 1.10 -4.99
CA THR A 86 -7.08 0.32 -4.41
C THR A 86 -6.49 -0.67 -5.41
N ILE A 87 -7.30 -1.36 -6.23
CA ILE A 87 -6.79 -2.27 -7.26
C ILE A 87 -5.87 -1.52 -8.23
N VAL A 88 -6.36 -0.43 -8.82
CA VAL A 88 -5.59 0.37 -9.79
C VAL A 88 -4.35 0.96 -9.11
N GLY A 89 -4.51 1.52 -7.92
CA GLY A 89 -3.42 2.12 -7.17
C GLY A 89 -2.32 1.12 -6.80
N TRP A 90 -2.71 -0.08 -6.39
CA TRP A 90 -1.77 -1.13 -5.99
C TRP A 90 -1.00 -1.70 -7.18
N VAL A 91 -1.67 -1.93 -8.32
CA VAL A 91 -0.99 -2.39 -9.54
C VAL A 91 0.08 -1.38 -9.99
N LEU A 92 -0.24 -0.09 -9.99
CA LEU A 92 0.73 0.97 -10.29
C LEU A 92 1.87 1.02 -9.27
N ALA A 93 1.55 0.90 -7.98
CA ALA A 93 2.54 0.87 -6.90
C ALA A 93 3.51 -0.32 -7.03
N VAL A 94 3.00 -1.51 -7.37
CA VAL A 94 3.84 -2.70 -7.64
C VAL A 94 4.75 -2.45 -8.83
N GLY A 95 4.25 -1.82 -9.91
CA GLY A 95 5.08 -1.43 -11.05
C GLY A 95 6.26 -0.53 -10.65
N ILE A 96 6.00 0.49 -9.84
CA ILE A 96 7.03 1.38 -9.29
C ILE A 96 8.01 0.59 -8.41
N ALA A 97 7.49 -0.28 -7.53
CA ALA A 97 8.32 -1.09 -6.65
C ALA A 97 9.25 -2.03 -7.44
N GLN A 98 8.76 -2.68 -8.51
CA GLN A 98 9.60 -3.49 -9.39
C GLN A 98 10.64 -2.64 -10.13
N GLY A 99 10.27 -1.45 -10.60
CA GLY A 99 11.20 -0.50 -11.20
C GLY A 99 12.35 -0.13 -10.26
N LEU A 100 12.04 0.23 -9.01
CA LEU A 100 13.05 0.51 -7.98
C LEU A 100 13.92 -0.71 -7.68
N ARG A 101 13.31 -1.89 -7.57
CA ARG A 101 14.02 -3.18 -7.37
C ARG A 101 14.81 -3.66 -8.58
N SER A 102 14.71 -3.01 -9.74
CA SER A 102 15.60 -3.28 -10.88
C SER A 102 16.96 -2.61 -10.72
N THR A 103 17.14 -1.75 -9.71
CA THR A 103 18.38 -1.05 -9.40
C THR A 103 19.17 -1.76 -8.30
N SER A 104 20.47 -1.45 -8.18
CA SER A 104 21.31 -1.92 -7.08
C SER A 104 21.01 -1.28 -5.72
N MET A 105 20.13 -0.28 -5.66
CA MET A 105 19.81 0.44 -4.40
C MET A 105 18.91 -0.35 -3.46
N PHE A 106 18.13 -1.29 -3.99
CA PHE A 106 17.13 -2.03 -3.22
C PHE A 106 17.37 -3.53 -3.30
N PRO A 107 17.14 -4.29 -2.21
CA PRO A 107 17.36 -5.72 -2.20
C PRO A 107 16.44 -6.47 -3.19
N GLY A 108 17.06 -7.40 -3.91
CA GLY A 108 16.40 -8.27 -4.88
C GLY A 108 16.35 -7.63 -6.27
N ASN A 109 15.88 -8.41 -7.26
CA ASN A 109 15.72 -7.96 -8.64
C ASN A 109 14.24 -7.83 -8.99
N ALA A 110 13.94 -7.06 -10.04
CA ALA A 110 12.62 -7.11 -10.67
C ALA A 110 12.36 -8.52 -11.22
N ALA A 111 11.22 -9.10 -10.86
CA ALA A 111 10.84 -10.43 -11.31
C ALA A 111 9.33 -10.51 -11.55
N VAL A 112 8.93 -11.06 -12.71
CA VAL A 112 7.52 -11.15 -13.09
C VAL A 112 6.71 -11.93 -12.07
N THR A 113 7.22 -13.06 -11.59
CA THR A 113 6.55 -13.88 -10.57
C THR A 113 6.36 -13.11 -9.27
N PHE A 114 7.37 -12.35 -8.84
CA PHE A 114 7.26 -11.53 -7.64
C PHE A 114 6.26 -10.39 -7.82
N ALA A 115 6.19 -9.78 -9.01
CA ALA A 115 5.19 -8.76 -9.33
C ALA A 115 3.77 -9.33 -9.25
N LEU A 116 3.52 -10.50 -9.85
CA LEU A 116 2.22 -11.19 -9.81
C LEU A 116 1.81 -11.54 -8.38
N VAL A 117 2.71 -12.14 -7.60
CA VAL A 117 2.46 -12.46 -6.18
C VAL A 117 2.20 -11.19 -5.38
N SER A 118 2.93 -10.10 -5.64
CA SER A 118 2.70 -8.80 -4.99
C SER A 118 1.32 -8.25 -5.28
N VAL A 119 0.90 -8.25 -6.55
CA VAL A 119 -0.44 -7.82 -6.95
C VAL A 119 -1.52 -8.65 -6.27
N LEU A 120 -1.38 -9.98 -6.25
CA LEU A 120 -2.41 -10.88 -5.72
C LEU A 120 -2.45 -10.89 -4.18
N VAL A 121 -1.34 -11.21 -3.53
CA VAL A 121 -1.28 -11.38 -2.06
C VAL A 121 -1.34 -10.03 -1.35
N GLY A 122 -0.46 -9.10 -1.73
CA GLY A 122 -0.46 -7.74 -1.18
C GLY A 122 -1.76 -7.01 -1.50
N GLY A 123 -2.29 -7.20 -2.70
CA GLY A 123 -3.57 -6.64 -3.10
C GLY A 123 -4.72 -7.19 -2.27
N THR A 124 -4.76 -8.50 -2.02
CA THR A 124 -5.79 -9.11 -1.15
C THR A 124 -5.78 -8.50 0.24
N LEU A 125 -4.61 -8.33 0.88
CA LEU A 125 -4.51 -7.71 2.20
C LEU A 125 -5.04 -6.27 2.20
N LEU A 126 -4.64 -5.46 1.21
CA LEU A 126 -5.12 -4.09 1.05
C LEU A 126 -6.63 -4.03 0.79
N LEU A 127 -7.17 -4.91 -0.04
CA LEU A 127 -8.59 -4.96 -0.35
C LEU A 127 -9.43 -5.38 0.85
N CYS A 128 -8.97 -6.35 1.64
CA CYS A 128 -9.61 -6.72 2.90
C CYS A 128 -9.67 -5.53 3.87
N TRP A 129 -8.55 -4.82 4.06
CA TRP A 129 -8.48 -3.64 4.91
C TRP A 129 -9.40 -2.51 4.43
N ARG A 130 -9.29 -2.14 3.15
CA ARG A 130 -10.05 -1.05 2.54
C ARG A 130 -11.55 -1.35 2.48
N GLY A 131 -11.89 -2.62 2.23
CA GLY A 131 -13.27 -3.11 2.30
C GLY A 131 -13.84 -3.01 3.71
N ALA A 132 -13.08 -3.45 4.73
CA ALA A 132 -13.50 -3.36 6.13
C ALA A 132 -13.79 -1.91 6.56
N ILE A 133 -12.90 -0.96 6.22
CA ILE A 133 -13.13 0.47 6.51
C ILE A 133 -14.35 1.05 5.77
N ALA A 134 -14.58 0.61 4.54
CA ALA A 134 -15.72 1.09 3.76
C ALA A 134 -17.07 0.58 4.32
N VAL A 135 -17.07 -0.58 5.00
CA VAL A 135 -18.25 -1.16 5.65
C VAL A 135 -18.46 -0.59 7.06
N ALA A 136 -17.39 -0.38 7.83
CA ALA A 136 -17.42 0.03 9.23
C ALA A 136 -17.70 1.54 9.45
N LYS A 137 -18.71 2.09 8.76
CA LYS A 137 -19.07 3.53 8.74
C LYS A 137 -18.92 4.24 10.08
#